data_AF-A0AAN5CX05-F1
#
_entry.id   AF-A0AAN5CX05-F1
#
_cell.length_a   1.000
_cell.length_b   1.000
_cell.length_c   1.000
_cell.angle_alpha   90.00
_cell.angle_beta   90.00
_cell.angle_gamma   90.00
#
_symmetry.space_group_name_H-M   'P 1'
#
loop_
_entity.id
_entity.type
_entity.pdbx_description
1 polymer ?
#
loop_
_entity_poly.entity_id
_entity_poly.type
_entity_poly.pdbx_seq_one_letter_code
_entity_poly.pdbx_strand_id
1 'polypeptide(L)'
;IELKGDRVNANGVLPPSSLHSILKRRRQTPSVLVTSFDEQYSNLRFHSVYDRLTGGKEEEEKVKKSLAAVARGVVALMADHVGIDEATQQKMEIDQRWLDMLSSCFIATTKIPECQYLKDLFNNPEHVLDRSTFISAERQSLVRKVVAALLILATGEHESTTNVRDKESCKHVNEKQSLYEYVWQLDPWANSSAFCYRTSIRASIADSPAFMPDANGVVDIPGSNYSTWVEARTQIYASYTLFLVESSPADWTVLGVGLLTV
;
A
#
# COMPACT_ATOMS: atom_id res chain seq x y z
N ILE A 1 -1.35 -19.01 23.28
CA ILE A 1 -1.01 -17.64 23.76
C ILE A 1 -2.14 -17.26 24.69
N GLU A 2 -1.91 -17.32 26.00
CA GLU A 2 -2.91 -16.86 26.98
C GLU A 2 -3.14 -15.37 26.79
N LEU A 3 -4.34 -15.01 26.33
CA LEU A 3 -4.80 -13.63 26.38
C LEU A 3 -5.10 -13.33 27.85
N LYS A 4 -4.09 -12.81 28.56
CA LYS A 4 -4.32 -12.17 29.86
C LYS A 4 -5.32 -11.05 29.65
N GLY A 5 -6.54 -11.25 30.17
CA GLY A 5 -7.44 -10.16 30.51
C GLY A 5 -6.67 -9.16 31.38
N ASP A 6 -6.95 -7.88 31.18
CA ASP A 6 -6.23 -6.72 31.71
C ASP A 6 -5.02 -6.29 30.89
N ARG A 7 -5.31 -5.65 29.74
CA ARG A 7 -4.62 -4.43 29.26
C ARG A 7 -5.39 -3.82 28.08
N VAL A 8 -6.61 -3.38 28.37
CA VAL A 8 -7.15 -2.24 27.62
C VAL A 8 -6.37 -1.04 28.14
N ASN A 9 -5.56 -0.45 27.25
CA ASN A 9 -4.83 0.81 27.36
C ASN A 9 -5.15 1.64 28.62
N ALA A 10 -4.16 2.03 29.41
CA ALA A 10 -4.30 2.63 30.75
C ALA A 10 -5.17 3.90 30.84
N ASN A 11 -5.71 4.43 29.73
CA ASN A 11 -6.66 5.54 29.66
C ASN A 11 -7.88 5.33 28.72
N GLY A 12 -8.09 4.14 28.15
CA GLY A 12 -9.24 3.86 27.27
C GLY A 12 -9.26 4.61 25.93
N VAL A 13 -8.15 5.24 25.53
CA VAL A 13 -8.02 5.97 24.26
C VAL A 13 -7.44 5.05 23.18
N LEU A 14 -8.12 4.97 22.04
CA LEU A 14 -7.64 4.22 20.87
C LEU A 14 -6.52 4.99 20.15
N PRO A 15 -5.40 4.35 19.78
CA PRO A 15 -4.36 5.02 18.98
C PRO A 15 -4.88 5.38 17.58
N PRO A 16 -4.23 6.34 16.87
CA PRO A 16 -4.62 6.76 15.54
C PRO A 16 -4.73 5.57 14.57
N SER A 17 -5.91 5.36 14.00
CA SER A 17 -6.22 4.24 13.12
C SER A 17 -7.53 4.49 12.36
N SER A 18 -7.73 3.76 11.25
CA SER A 18 -8.98 3.83 10.47
C SER A 18 -10.22 3.44 11.28
N LEU A 19 -10.03 2.72 12.39
CA LEU A 19 -11.11 2.35 13.31
C LEU A 19 -11.83 3.58 13.91
N HIS A 20 -11.12 4.69 14.13
CA HIS A 20 -11.73 5.94 14.58
C HIS A 20 -12.82 6.43 13.62
N SER A 21 -12.60 6.32 12.31
CA SER A 21 -13.59 6.73 11.31
C SER A 21 -14.85 5.88 11.36
N ILE A 22 -14.72 4.58 11.63
CA ILE A 22 -15.85 3.66 11.81
C ILE A 22 -16.60 4.00 13.10
N LEU A 23 -15.88 4.11 14.23
CA LEU A 23 -16.48 4.32 15.54
C LEU A 23 -17.11 5.72 15.70
N LYS A 24 -16.62 6.74 14.98
CA LYS A 24 -17.27 8.06 14.90
C LYS A 24 -18.72 7.95 14.43
N ARG A 25 -19.00 7.05 13.47
CA ARG A 25 -20.34 6.85 12.90
C ARG A 25 -21.11 5.72 13.58
N ARG A 26 -20.43 4.66 14.01
CA ARG A 26 -21.02 3.46 14.63
C ARG A 26 -20.26 3.11 15.91
N ARG A 27 -20.58 3.82 17.00
CA ARG A 27 -19.88 3.68 18.29
C ARG A 27 -19.98 2.30 18.93
N GLN A 28 -21.04 1.56 18.63
CA GLN A 28 -21.33 0.26 19.23
C GLN A 28 -20.78 -0.93 18.42
N THR A 29 -20.04 -0.68 17.33
CA THR A 29 -19.46 -1.76 16.55
C THR A 29 -18.35 -2.45 17.35
N PRO A 30 -18.47 -3.76 17.66
CA PRO A 30 -17.39 -4.51 18.28
C PRO A 30 -16.16 -4.43 17.38
N SER A 31 -15.00 -4.12 17.96
CA SER A 31 -13.79 -3.88 17.17
C SER A 31 -12.55 -4.27 17.96
N VAL A 32 -11.59 -4.86 17.26
CA VAL A 32 -10.30 -5.26 17.79
C VAL A 32 -9.23 -4.51 17.01
N LEU A 33 -8.29 -3.90 17.72
CA LEU A 33 -7.12 -3.26 17.14
C LEU A 33 -5.87 -4.01 17.60
N VAL A 34 -5.06 -4.46 16.65
CA VAL A 34 -3.79 -5.15 16.93
C VAL A 34 -2.64 -4.16 16.71
N THR A 35 -1.82 -3.96 17.73
CA THR A 35 -0.67 -3.05 17.71
C THR A 35 0.59 -3.77 18.18
N SER A 36 1.76 -3.22 17.85
CA SER A 36 3.07 -3.69 18.35
C SER A 36 3.55 -2.95 19.59
N PHE A 37 2.67 -2.15 20.20
CA PHE A 37 2.96 -1.28 21.33
C PHE A 37 1.74 -1.12 22.23
N ASP A 38 2.00 -0.80 23.50
CA ASP A 38 0.97 -0.55 24.51
C ASP A 38 0.56 0.94 24.51
N GLU A 39 1.45 1.84 24.94
CA GLU A 39 1.15 3.27 25.09
C GLU A 39 1.81 4.18 24.05
N GLN A 40 3.06 3.89 23.67
CA GLN A 40 3.86 4.72 22.75
C GLN A 40 4.43 3.88 21.62
N TYR A 41 4.54 4.46 20.43
CA TYR A 41 5.14 3.78 19.28
C TYR A 41 6.54 3.26 19.61
N SER A 42 6.74 1.96 19.38
CA SER A 42 8.06 1.33 19.51
C SER A 42 9.04 1.76 18.41
N ASN A 43 8.53 2.22 17.27
CA ASN A 43 9.32 2.72 16.15
C ASN A 43 9.60 4.23 16.26
N LEU A 44 10.85 4.59 16.55
CA LEU A 44 11.31 5.98 16.64
C LEU A 44 11.46 6.69 15.29
N ARG A 45 11.38 5.96 14.18
CA ARG A 45 11.58 6.47 12.82
C ARG A 45 10.28 6.48 12.01
N PHE A 46 9.14 6.37 12.67
CA PHE A 46 7.81 6.30 12.05
C PHE A 46 7.62 7.37 10.96
N HIS A 47 7.25 6.94 9.75
CA HIS A 47 7.05 7.81 8.56
C HIS A 47 8.26 8.65 8.14
N SER A 48 9.47 8.26 8.54
CA SER A 48 10.73 8.88 8.09
C SER A 48 11.31 8.14 6.88
N VAL A 49 12.22 8.79 6.15
CA VAL A 49 13.08 8.14 5.15
C VAL A 49 13.99 7.05 5.76
N TYR A 50 14.13 7.04 7.09
CA TYR A 50 14.87 6.03 7.83
C TYR A 50 13.99 4.90 8.39
N ASP A 51 12.68 4.91 8.11
CA ASP A 51 11.74 3.84 8.46
C ASP A 51 11.96 2.60 7.58
N ARG A 52 13.10 1.94 7.81
CA ARG A 52 13.58 0.80 7.03
C ARG A 52 14.36 -0.14 7.95
N LEU A 53 14.40 -1.42 7.58
CA LEU A 53 15.27 -2.37 8.27
C LEU A 53 16.74 -1.98 8.11
N THR A 54 17.47 -2.02 9.22
CA THR A 54 18.89 -1.62 9.27
C THR A 54 19.79 -2.63 9.98
N GLY A 55 19.21 -3.56 10.74
CA GLY A 55 19.86 -4.61 11.54
C GLY A 55 20.18 -5.90 10.79
N GLY A 56 20.20 -5.88 9.45
CA GLY A 56 20.62 -7.02 8.63
C GLY A 56 19.73 -8.27 8.78
N LYS A 57 20.32 -9.45 8.58
CA LYS A 57 19.58 -10.74 8.52
C LYS A 57 18.88 -11.11 9.83
N GLU A 58 19.46 -10.78 10.98
CA GLU A 58 18.85 -11.14 12.27
C GLU A 58 17.54 -10.37 12.52
N GLU A 59 17.53 -9.07 12.19
CA GLU A 59 16.33 -8.24 12.27
C GLU A 59 15.26 -8.71 11.27
N GLU A 60 15.68 -9.06 10.05
CA GLU A 60 14.79 -9.61 9.02
C GLU A 60 14.07 -10.89 9.50
N GLU A 61 14.80 -11.85 10.08
CA GLU A 61 14.21 -13.09 10.58
C GLU A 61 13.25 -12.86 11.75
N LYS A 62 13.56 -11.91 12.65
CA LYS A 62 12.64 -11.52 13.73
C LYS A 62 11.34 -10.93 13.17
N VAL A 63 11.43 -10.11 12.12
CA VAL A 63 10.27 -9.54 11.44
C VAL A 63 9.44 -10.63 10.77
N LYS A 64 10.05 -11.54 10.02
CA LYS A 64 9.35 -12.68 9.39
C LYS A 64 8.59 -13.52 10.40
N LYS A 65 9.24 -13.87 11.52
CA LYS A 65 8.60 -14.63 12.60
C LYS A 65 7.41 -13.90 13.21
N SER A 66 7.54 -12.58 13.40
CA SER A 66 6.47 -11.74 13.94
C SER A 66 5.29 -11.64 12.97
N LEU A 67 5.55 -11.45 11.67
CA LEU A 67 4.53 -11.44 10.63
C LEU A 67 3.78 -12.77 10.55
N ALA A 68 4.50 -13.90 10.59
CA ALA A 68 3.88 -15.21 10.59
C ALA A 68 2.98 -15.44 11.82
N ALA A 69 3.42 -14.99 13.00
CA ALA A 69 2.62 -15.09 14.22
C ALA A 69 1.34 -14.24 14.14
N VAL A 70 1.44 -13.00 13.64
CA VAL A 70 0.28 -12.11 13.43
C VAL A 70 -0.67 -12.71 12.38
N ALA A 71 -0.15 -13.18 11.25
CA ALA A 71 -0.96 -13.80 10.20
C ALA A 71 -1.75 -15.02 10.73
N ARG A 72 -1.11 -15.92 11.49
CA ARG A 72 -1.79 -17.05 12.14
C ARG A 72 -2.89 -16.58 13.09
N GLY A 73 -2.61 -15.57 13.92
CA GLY A 73 -3.59 -15.01 14.84
C GLY A 73 -4.80 -14.41 14.13
N VAL A 74 -4.57 -13.67 13.05
CA VAL A 74 -5.65 -13.07 12.24
C VAL A 74 -6.47 -14.15 11.53
N VAL A 75 -5.83 -15.15 10.91
CA VAL A 75 -6.54 -16.25 10.24
C VAL A 75 -7.40 -17.03 11.23
N ALA A 76 -6.86 -17.39 12.40
CA ALA A 76 -7.61 -18.09 13.44
C ALA A 76 -8.82 -17.26 13.92
N LEU A 77 -8.61 -15.97 14.19
CA LEU A 77 -9.69 -15.08 14.63
C LEU A 77 -10.78 -14.91 13.56
N MET A 78 -10.39 -14.79 12.29
CA MET A 78 -11.35 -14.69 11.19
C MET A 78 -12.11 -16.00 10.98
N ALA A 79 -11.43 -17.14 11.06
CA ALA A 79 -12.04 -18.45 10.90
C ALA A 79 -13.06 -18.75 12.01
N ASP A 80 -12.74 -18.38 13.26
CA ASP A 80 -13.68 -18.45 14.38
C ASP A 80 -14.88 -17.50 14.17
N HIS A 81 -14.62 -16.26 13.75
CA HIS A 81 -15.67 -15.26 13.52
C HIS A 81 -16.68 -15.68 12.46
N VAL A 82 -16.23 -16.34 11.39
CA VAL A 82 -17.11 -16.85 10.31
C VAL A 82 -17.68 -18.24 10.61
N GLY A 83 -17.32 -18.86 11.75
CA GLY A 83 -17.87 -20.14 12.19
C GLY A 83 -17.30 -21.37 11.46
N ILE A 84 -16.03 -21.30 11.02
CA ILE A 84 -15.33 -22.46 10.45
C ILE A 84 -15.05 -23.47 11.56
N ASP A 85 -15.28 -24.75 11.29
CA ASP A 85 -15.09 -25.82 12.27
C ASP A 85 -13.60 -25.98 12.68
N GLU A 86 -13.36 -26.36 13.93
CA GLU A 86 -12.01 -26.50 14.48
C GLU A 86 -11.13 -27.47 13.67
N ALA A 87 -11.70 -28.52 13.08
CA ALA A 87 -10.94 -29.49 12.30
C ALA A 87 -10.45 -28.90 10.97
N THR A 88 -11.22 -28.00 10.36
CA THR A 88 -10.80 -27.23 9.19
C THR A 88 -9.83 -26.12 9.58
N GLN A 89 -10.04 -25.45 10.72
CA GLN A 89 -9.10 -24.45 11.23
C GLN A 89 -7.70 -25.04 11.46
N GLN A 90 -7.61 -26.26 12.01
CA GLN A 90 -6.33 -26.94 12.22
C GLN A 90 -5.58 -27.28 10.93
N LYS A 91 -6.27 -27.35 9.79
CA LYS A 91 -5.67 -27.58 8.47
C LYS A 91 -5.25 -26.27 7.78
N MET A 92 -5.64 -25.12 8.31
CA MET A 92 -5.23 -23.83 7.76
C MET A 92 -3.79 -23.55 8.15
N GLU A 93 -2.91 -23.59 7.16
CA GLU A 93 -1.51 -23.26 7.32
C GLU A 93 -1.17 -21.97 6.59
N ILE A 94 -0.27 -21.18 7.18
CA ILE A 94 0.29 -20.02 6.48
C ILE A 94 1.31 -20.55 5.48
N ASP A 95 1.18 -20.15 4.22
CA ASP A 95 2.20 -20.40 3.20
C ASP A 95 3.48 -19.62 3.57
N GLN A 96 4.39 -20.33 4.24
CA GLN A 96 5.65 -19.76 4.71
C GLN A 96 6.54 -19.33 3.54
N ARG A 97 6.51 -20.05 2.42
CA ARG A 97 7.29 -19.72 1.23
C ARG A 97 6.83 -18.39 0.64
N TRP A 98 5.52 -18.19 0.55
CA TRP A 98 4.95 -16.95 0.06
C TRP A 98 5.21 -15.78 1.02
N LEU A 99 5.09 -16.01 2.34
CA LEU A 99 5.41 -15.01 3.36
C LEU A 99 6.88 -14.59 3.32
N ASP A 100 7.80 -15.54 3.22
CA ASP A 100 9.24 -15.27 3.17
C ASP A 100 9.58 -14.48 1.90
N MET A 101 9.01 -14.86 0.75
CA MET A 101 9.22 -14.13 -0.50
C MET A 101 8.66 -12.69 -0.44
N LEU A 102 7.42 -12.50 0.02
CA LEU A 102 6.81 -11.17 0.13
C LEU A 102 7.57 -10.28 1.12
N SER A 103 7.92 -10.81 2.29
CA SER A 103 8.69 -10.06 3.29
C SER A 103 10.06 -9.65 2.76
N SER A 104 10.75 -10.52 2.02
CA SER A 104 12.03 -10.15 1.39
C SER A 104 11.87 -9.10 0.28
N CYS A 105 10.76 -9.14 -0.47
CA CYS A 105 10.47 -8.17 -1.53
C CYS A 105 10.08 -6.77 -1.02
N PHE A 106 9.33 -6.69 0.08
CA PHE A 106 8.83 -5.41 0.63
C PHE A 106 9.72 -4.83 1.74
N ILE A 107 10.25 -5.67 2.63
CA ILE A 107 10.80 -5.24 3.92
C ILE A 107 12.33 -5.37 3.98
N ALA A 108 12.91 -6.47 3.47
CA ALA A 108 14.31 -6.83 3.73
C ALA A 108 15.39 -6.05 2.96
N THR A 109 15.07 -5.47 1.81
CA THR A 109 16.11 -5.03 0.88
C THR A 109 16.29 -3.51 0.90
N THR A 110 17.45 -3.01 1.31
CA THR A 110 17.83 -1.58 1.21
C THR A 110 18.08 -1.13 -0.23
N LYS A 111 18.17 -2.09 -1.17
CA LYS A 111 18.28 -1.88 -2.61
C LYS A 111 16.92 -2.12 -3.26
N ILE A 112 16.57 -1.24 -4.18
CA ILE A 112 15.44 -1.37 -5.13
C ILE A 112 15.41 -2.83 -5.65
N PRO A 113 14.31 -3.58 -5.52
CA PRO A 113 14.44 -5.03 -5.47
C PRO A 113 14.60 -5.65 -6.86
N GLU A 114 15.59 -6.52 -6.96
CA GLU A 114 15.59 -7.69 -7.85
C GLU A 114 14.53 -8.72 -7.40
N CYS A 115 13.34 -8.27 -6.96
CA CYS A 115 12.25 -9.18 -6.62
C CYS A 115 11.63 -9.65 -7.92
N GLN A 116 12.16 -10.73 -8.46
CA GLN A 116 11.71 -11.31 -9.72
C GLN A 116 10.21 -11.60 -9.69
N TYR A 117 9.69 -12.08 -8.56
CA TYR A 117 8.27 -12.34 -8.37
C TYR A 117 7.38 -11.10 -8.63
N LEU A 118 7.74 -9.94 -8.08
CA LEU A 118 6.98 -8.70 -8.33
C LEU A 118 7.20 -8.18 -9.75
N LYS A 119 8.37 -8.43 -10.36
CA LYS A 119 8.60 -8.09 -11.77
C LYS A 119 7.71 -8.93 -12.70
N ASP A 120 7.60 -10.22 -12.41
CA ASP A 120 6.78 -11.18 -13.16
C ASP A 120 5.28 -10.90 -13.04
N LEU A 121 4.86 -10.15 -12.01
CA LEU A 121 3.48 -9.72 -11.83
C LEU A 121 3.05 -8.60 -12.79
N PHE A 122 4.01 -7.88 -13.41
CA PHE A 122 3.74 -6.72 -14.25
C PHE A 122 4.53 -6.73 -15.56
N ASN A 123 3.86 -6.44 -16.68
CA ASN A 123 4.50 -6.35 -18.00
C ASN A 123 5.60 -5.27 -18.12
N ASN A 124 5.61 -4.25 -17.25
CA ASN A 124 6.63 -3.20 -17.26
C ASN A 124 7.21 -2.98 -15.84
N PRO A 125 8.25 -3.73 -15.46
CA PRO A 125 8.77 -3.75 -14.10
C PRO A 125 9.55 -2.50 -13.70
N GLU A 126 9.96 -1.63 -14.64
CA GLU A 126 10.80 -0.47 -14.36
C GLU A 126 10.10 0.58 -13.48
N HIS A 127 8.77 0.61 -13.51
CA HIS A 127 7.95 1.48 -12.65
C HIS A 127 7.51 0.81 -11.34
N VAL A 128 7.83 -0.47 -11.12
CA VAL A 128 7.38 -1.29 -9.96
C VAL A 128 8.33 -1.14 -8.74
N LEU A 129 9.22 -0.16 -8.80
CA LEU A 129 10.42 -0.12 -7.95
C LEU A 129 10.45 1.08 -6.99
N ASP A 130 9.46 1.97 -7.03
CA ASP A 130 9.26 2.99 -6.01
C ASP A 130 8.43 2.43 -4.85
N ARG A 131 9.07 2.26 -3.68
CA ARG A 131 8.44 1.75 -2.46
C ARG A 131 7.69 2.82 -1.67
N SER A 132 7.65 4.05 -2.19
CA SER A 132 6.91 5.12 -1.55
C SER A 132 5.45 4.72 -1.37
N THR A 133 5.02 4.71 -0.11
CA THR A 133 3.60 4.58 0.26
C THR A 133 2.88 5.93 0.21
N PHE A 134 3.54 6.98 -0.29
CA PHE A 134 2.95 8.30 -0.43
C PHE A 134 1.75 8.28 -1.38
N ILE A 135 0.69 8.98 -0.99
CA ILE A 135 -0.52 9.14 -1.79
C ILE A 135 -0.39 10.47 -2.53
N SER A 136 -0.02 10.41 -3.81
CA SER A 136 0.06 11.59 -4.67
C SER A 136 -1.29 11.90 -5.32
N ALA A 137 -1.54 13.20 -5.56
CA ALA A 137 -2.71 13.68 -6.29
C ALA A 137 -2.64 13.41 -7.80
N GLU A 138 -1.44 13.19 -8.37
CA GLU A 138 -1.27 13.00 -9.82
C GLU A 138 -0.92 11.56 -10.21
N ARG A 139 -0.16 10.86 -9.37
CA ARG A 139 0.34 9.52 -9.68
C ARG A 139 -0.41 8.48 -8.86
N GLN A 140 -0.93 7.46 -9.53
CA GLN A 140 -1.47 6.28 -8.85
C GLN A 140 -0.36 5.61 -8.03
N SER A 141 -0.59 5.47 -6.72
CA SER A 141 0.32 4.76 -5.84
C SER A 141 0.59 3.34 -6.36
N LEU A 142 1.86 3.01 -6.56
CA LEU A 142 2.27 1.69 -7.02
C LEU A 142 1.88 0.62 -6.00
N VAL A 143 2.05 0.90 -4.70
CA VAL A 143 1.68 -0.02 -3.62
C VAL A 143 0.23 -0.47 -3.76
N ARG A 144 -0.68 0.42 -4.17
CA ARG A 144 -2.08 0.07 -4.42
C ARG A 144 -2.24 -0.95 -5.55
N LYS A 145 -1.49 -0.81 -6.65
CA LYS A 145 -1.51 -1.76 -7.78
C LYS A 145 -0.97 -3.11 -7.37
N VAL A 146 0.14 -3.12 -6.63
CA VAL A 146 0.77 -4.35 -6.15
C VAL A 146 -0.13 -5.07 -5.16
N VAL A 147 -0.68 -4.38 -4.16
CA VAL A 147 -1.59 -4.97 -3.18
C VAL A 147 -2.84 -5.53 -3.87
N ALA A 148 -3.44 -4.80 -4.82
CA ALA A 148 -4.58 -5.31 -5.58
C ALA A 148 -4.22 -6.60 -6.33
N ALA A 149 -3.10 -6.62 -7.04
CA ALA A 149 -2.66 -7.79 -7.80
C ALA A 149 -2.36 -9.00 -6.90
N LEU A 150 -1.71 -8.78 -5.74
CA LEU A 150 -1.46 -9.82 -4.75
C LEU A 150 -2.76 -10.37 -4.14
N LEU A 151 -3.73 -9.51 -3.82
CA LEU A 151 -5.04 -9.94 -3.32
C LEU A 151 -5.79 -10.78 -4.36
N ILE A 152 -5.70 -10.41 -5.64
CA ILE A 152 -6.29 -11.18 -6.74
C ILE A 152 -5.65 -12.56 -6.85
N LEU A 153 -4.32 -12.67 -6.74
CA LEU A 153 -3.65 -13.98 -6.73
C LEU A 153 -4.01 -14.83 -5.51
N ALA A 154 -4.17 -14.19 -4.35
CA ALA A 154 -4.43 -14.89 -3.09
C ALA A 154 -5.86 -15.42 -2.97
N THR A 155 -6.82 -14.70 -3.55
CA THR A 155 -8.27 -14.95 -3.33
C THR A 155 -9.05 -15.22 -4.60
N GLY A 156 -8.48 -14.91 -5.76
CA GLY A 156 -9.09 -15.14 -7.05
C GLY A 156 -8.84 -16.56 -7.55
N GLU A 157 -9.65 -16.96 -8.52
CA GLU A 157 -9.51 -18.23 -9.24
C GLU A 157 -9.55 -17.98 -10.75
N HIS A 158 -8.95 -18.86 -11.54
CA HIS A 158 -9.02 -18.78 -13.00
C HIS A 158 -9.42 -20.11 -13.65
N GLU A 159 -9.85 -21.10 -12.86
CA GLU A 159 -10.32 -22.39 -13.37
C GLU A 159 -11.65 -22.25 -14.14
N SER A 160 -12.53 -21.38 -13.66
CA SER A 160 -13.83 -21.09 -14.27
C SER A 160 -13.75 -20.26 -15.57
N THR A 161 -12.57 -19.77 -15.92
CA THR A 161 -12.32 -18.86 -17.06
C THR A 161 -11.26 -19.39 -18.02
N THR A 162 -10.98 -20.70 -17.99
CA THR A 162 -10.00 -21.37 -18.86
C THR A 162 -10.26 -21.20 -20.36
N ASN A 163 -11.49 -20.87 -20.75
CA ASN A 163 -11.90 -20.56 -22.12
C ASN A 163 -11.54 -19.13 -22.57
N VAL A 164 -11.21 -18.23 -21.64
CA VAL A 164 -10.85 -16.83 -21.91
C VAL A 164 -9.34 -16.73 -22.11
N ARG A 165 -8.90 -16.41 -23.34
CA ARG A 165 -7.47 -16.42 -23.72
C ARG A 165 -6.88 -15.05 -23.97
N ASP A 166 -7.68 -14.00 -23.91
CA ASP A 166 -7.25 -12.63 -24.17
C ASP A 166 -7.89 -11.64 -23.21
N LYS A 167 -7.22 -10.48 -23.07
CA LYS A 167 -7.56 -9.44 -22.10
C LYS A 167 -8.92 -8.82 -22.40
N GLU A 168 -9.23 -8.63 -23.68
CA GLU A 168 -10.44 -8.00 -24.19
C GLU A 168 -11.65 -8.88 -23.90
N SER A 169 -11.56 -10.19 -24.20
CA SER A 169 -12.56 -11.18 -23.82
C SER A 169 -12.79 -11.22 -22.31
N CYS A 170 -11.73 -11.13 -21.49
CA CYS A 170 -11.86 -11.07 -20.04
C CYS A 170 -12.66 -9.84 -19.58
N LYS A 171 -12.43 -8.69 -20.21
CA LYS A 171 -13.19 -7.46 -19.93
C LYS A 171 -14.67 -7.61 -20.27
N HIS A 172 -15.02 -8.27 -21.38
CA HIS A 172 -16.41 -8.50 -21.76
C HIS A 172 -17.18 -9.39 -20.79
N VAL A 173 -16.51 -10.25 -20.00
CA VAL A 173 -17.18 -11.04 -18.95
C VAL A 173 -17.78 -10.12 -17.88
N ASN A 174 -17.12 -9.00 -17.58
CA ASN A 174 -17.62 -8.03 -16.61
C ASN A 174 -18.90 -7.32 -17.06
N GLU A 175 -19.19 -7.25 -18.36
CA GLU A 175 -20.40 -6.58 -18.87
C GLU A 175 -21.68 -7.37 -18.55
N LYS A 176 -21.56 -8.68 -18.28
CA LYS A 176 -22.69 -9.59 -18.13
C LYS A 176 -23.11 -9.83 -16.68
N GLN A 177 -22.37 -9.32 -15.71
CA GLN A 177 -22.58 -9.58 -14.29
C GLN A 177 -22.00 -8.47 -13.40
N SER A 178 -22.50 -8.34 -12.17
CA SER A 178 -22.03 -7.31 -11.21
C SER A 178 -21.59 -7.88 -9.86
N LEU A 179 -21.48 -9.20 -9.72
CA LEU A 179 -21.11 -9.88 -8.47
C LEU A 179 -19.60 -10.00 -8.30
N TYR A 180 -18.89 -10.45 -9.33
CA TYR A 180 -17.44 -10.61 -9.36
C TYR A 180 -16.79 -9.56 -10.25
N GLU A 181 -15.48 -9.45 -10.16
CA GLU A 181 -14.66 -8.73 -11.12
C GLU A 181 -13.76 -9.76 -11.82
N TYR A 182 -13.67 -9.65 -13.14
CA TYR A 182 -12.82 -10.49 -13.98
C TYR A 182 -11.63 -9.64 -14.43
N VAL A 183 -10.45 -10.00 -13.95
CA VAL A 183 -9.23 -9.22 -14.15
C VAL A 183 -8.19 -10.05 -14.89
N TRP A 184 -7.71 -9.55 -16.02
CA TRP A 184 -6.62 -10.16 -16.76
C TRP A 184 -5.28 -9.82 -16.09
N GLN A 185 -4.59 -10.82 -15.56
CA GLN A 185 -3.38 -10.63 -14.76
C GLN A 185 -2.34 -11.72 -15.05
N LEU A 186 -1.05 -11.35 -14.95
CA LEU A 186 0.06 -12.29 -14.99
C LEU A 186 0.13 -13.08 -13.68
N ASP A 187 0.51 -14.35 -13.82
CA ASP A 187 0.75 -15.24 -12.69
C ASP A 187 2.24 -15.62 -12.61
N PRO A 188 2.96 -15.14 -11.57
CA PRO A 188 4.38 -15.46 -11.39
C PRO A 188 4.66 -16.96 -11.18
N TRP A 189 3.70 -17.75 -10.70
CA TRP A 189 3.88 -19.20 -10.50
C TRP A 189 3.67 -20.01 -11.77
N ALA A 190 3.00 -19.43 -12.77
CA ALA A 190 2.74 -20.05 -14.06
C ALA A 190 3.66 -19.48 -15.17
N ASN A 191 4.94 -19.26 -14.85
CA ASN A 191 5.93 -18.66 -15.77
C ASN A 191 5.46 -17.34 -16.39
N SER A 192 4.81 -16.48 -15.58
CA SER A 192 4.28 -15.18 -16.02
C SER A 192 3.23 -15.31 -17.14
N SER A 193 2.53 -16.43 -17.20
CA SER A 193 1.37 -16.59 -18.09
C SER A 193 0.23 -15.70 -17.59
N ALA A 194 -0.51 -15.11 -18.52
CA ALA A 194 -1.65 -14.28 -18.17
C ALA A 194 -2.94 -15.09 -18.14
N PHE A 195 -3.75 -14.89 -17.11
CA PHE A 195 -5.06 -15.53 -16.95
C PHE A 195 -6.13 -14.50 -16.62
N CYS A 196 -7.39 -14.87 -16.88
CA CYS A 196 -8.54 -14.09 -16.48
C CYS A 196 -9.00 -14.52 -15.09
N TYR A 197 -8.62 -13.80 -14.04
CA TYR A 197 -8.99 -14.12 -12.66
C TYR A 197 -10.41 -13.65 -12.34
N ARG A 198 -11.24 -14.54 -11.81
CA ARG A 198 -12.50 -14.21 -11.14
C ARG A 198 -12.19 -13.87 -9.68
N THR A 199 -12.52 -12.65 -9.25
CA THR A 199 -12.22 -12.16 -7.90
C THR A 199 -13.37 -11.33 -7.32
N SER A 200 -13.42 -11.21 -6.00
CA SER A 200 -14.29 -10.26 -5.27
C SER A 200 -13.57 -8.96 -4.92
N ILE A 201 -12.28 -8.86 -5.22
CA ILE A 201 -11.45 -7.68 -4.93
C ILE A 201 -11.83 -6.56 -5.89
N ARG A 202 -12.21 -5.40 -5.33
CA ARG A 202 -12.56 -4.19 -6.08
C ARG A 202 -11.82 -2.98 -5.56
N ALA A 203 -11.53 -2.05 -6.46
CA ALA A 203 -11.00 -0.76 -6.09
C ALA A 203 -12.12 0.22 -5.71
N SER A 204 -12.03 0.85 -4.54
CA SER A 204 -12.88 1.99 -4.18
C SER A 204 -12.13 3.31 -4.33
N ILE A 205 -12.84 4.38 -4.69
CA ILE A 205 -12.28 5.74 -4.65
C ILE A 205 -12.04 6.12 -3.19
N ALA A 206 -10.88 6.70 -2.89
CA ALA A 206 -10.44 7.04 -1.53
C ALA A 206 -10.11 8.53 -1.47
N ASP A 207 -11.12 9.36 -1.76
CA ASP A 207 -11.01 10.82 -1.74
C ASP A 207 -11.71 11.37 -0.51
N SER A 208 -11.25 12.52 -0.02
CA SER A 208 -11.90 13.13 1.14
C SER A 208 -13.31 13.62 0.78
N PRO A 209 -14.32 13.30 1.60
CA PRO A 209 -15.67 13.84 1.44
C PRO A 209 -15.72 15.38 1.48
N ALA A 210 -14.69 16.05 2.03
CA ALA A 210 -14.60 17.52 2.01
C ALA A 210 -14.69 18.10 0.60
N PHE A 211 -14.19 17.37 -0.41
CA PHE A 211 -14.14 17.83 -1.80
C PHE A 211 -15.26 17.25 -2.67
N MET A 212 -16.16 16.45 -2.09
CA MET A 212 -17.30 15.92 -2.80
C MET A 212 -18.42 16.97 -2.83
N PRO A 213 -18.97 17.31 -4.00
CA PRO A 213 -20.08 18.25 -4.09
C PRO A 213 -21.30 17.70 -3.34
N ASP A 214 -22.02 18.58 -2.65
CA ASP A 214 -23.30 18.23 -2.04
C ASP A 214 -24.39 18.01 -3.11
N ALA A 215 -25.63 17.73 -2.67
CA ALA A 215 -26.76 17.52 -3.59
C ALA A 215 -27.07 18.73 -4.49
N ASN A 216 -26.56 19.92 -4.14
CA ASN A 216 -26.74 21.16 -4.89
C ASN A 216 -25.51 21.50 -5.75
N GLY A 217 -24.50 20.63 -5.79
CA GLY A 217 -23.27 20.85 -6.55
C GLY A 217 -22.26 21.79 -5.87
N VAL A 218 -22.46 22.15 -4.60
CA VAL A 218 -21.60 23.09 -3.88
C VAL A 218 -20.58 22.32 -3.04
N VAL A 219 -19.31 22.76 -3.11
CA VAL A 219 -18.22 22.26 -2.27
C VAL A 219 -17.94 23.30 -1.19
N ASP A 220 -18.25 22.99 0.07
CA ASP A 220 -18.09 23.91 1.20
C ASP A 220 -16.89 23.50 2.08
N ILE A 221 -15.85 24.35 2.15
CA ILE A 221 -14.64 24.09 2.94
C ILE A 221 -14.16 25.38 3.62
N PRO A 222 -14.88 25.85 4.65
CA PRO A 222 -14.23 26.28 5.90
C PRO A 222 -14.75 25.50 7.12
N GLY A 223 -13.85 24.90 7.91
CA GLY A 223 -14.22 24.21 9.17
C GLY A 223 -14.72 22.76 9.01
N SER A 224 -14.41 22.11 7.88
CA SER A 224 -14.83 20.72 7.61
C SER A 224 -14.28 19.72 8.66
N ASN A 225 -15.12 18.75 9.04
CA ASN A 225 -14.72 17.61 9.88
C ASN A 225 -13.96 16.52 9.09
N TYR A 226 -13.74 16.73 7.80
CA TYR A 226 -13.08 15.81 6.89
C TYR A 226 -11.67 16.31 6.54
N SER A 227 -10.84 15.39 6.03
CA SER A 227 -9.46 15.69 5.62
C SER A 227 -9.42 16.73 4.48
N THR A 228 -8.59 17.75 4.57
CA THR A 228 -8.47 18.79 3.53
C THR A 228 -7.06 18.86 2.95
N TRP A 229 -6.28 17.78 3.05
CA TRP A 229 -4.92 17.72 2.50
C TRP A 229 -4.96 17.79 0.97
N VAL A 230 -4.17 18.71 0.42
CA VAL A 230 -3.99 18.92 -1.02
C VAL A 230 -2.50 18.98 -1.35
N GLU A 231 -2.12 18.43 -2.49
CA GLU A 231 -0.74 18.48 -3.00
C GLU A 231 -0.60 19.65 -3.99
N ALA A 232 0.40 20.51 -3.78
CA ALA A 232 0.70 21.58 -4.71
C ALA A 232 1.26 21.02 -6.02
N ARG A 233 0.70 21.46 -7.16
CA ARG A 233 1.21 21.07 -8.48
C ARG A 233 2.34 22.00 -8.90
N THR A 234 3.53 21.46 -9.08
CA THR A 234 4.68 22.20 -9.60
C THR A 234 4.91 21.83 -11.07
N GLN A 235 4.94 22.82 -11.97
CA GLN A 235 5.14 22.58 -13.42
C GLN A 235 6.56 22.12 -13.79
N ILE A 236 7.50 22.12 -12.83
CA ILE A 236 8.91 21.82 -13.07
C ILE A 236 9.27 20.60 -12.23
N TYR A 237 9.75 19.54 -12.89
CA TYR A 237 10.50 18.50 -12.19
C TYR A 237 11.68 19.17 -11.52
N ALA A 238 11.81 19.06 -10.20
CA ALA A 238 12.90 19.67 -9.46
C ALA A 238 14.25 19.20 -10.04
N SER A 239 14.86 20.02 -10.89
CA SER A 239 16.22 19.81 -11.37
C SER A 239 17.15 20.59 -10.47
N TYR A 240 18.05 19.86 -9.82
CA TYR A 240 19.11 20.45 -9.03
C TYR A 240 20.36 20.43 -9.89
N THR A 241 20.84 21.61 -10.26
CA THR A 241 22.05 21.75 -11.05
C THR A 241 23.12 22.40 -10.18
N LEU A 242 24.28 21.75 -10.10
CA LEU A 242 25.47 22.34 -9.52
C LEU A 242 26.15 23.19 -10.60
N PHE A 243 26.39 24.46 -10.32
CA PHE A 243 27.16 25.34 -11.20
C PHE A 243 28.10 26.20 -10.37
N LEU A 244 29.23 26.56 -10.98
CA LEU A 244 30.14 27.55 -10.41
C LEU A 244 29.54 28.93 -10.68
N VAL A 245 29.52 29.77 -9.64
CA VAL A 245 29.11 31.16 -9.74
C VAL A 245 30.37 32.01 -9.66
N GLU A 246 30.54 32.89 -10.63
CA GLU A 246 31.65 33.84 -10.65
C GLU A 246 31.48 34.88 -9.52
N SER A 247 32.59 35.43 -9.04
CA SER A 247 32.53 36.42 -7.98
C SER A 247 31.90 37.72 -8.51
N SER A 248 30.94 38.29 -7.78
CA SER A 248 30.23 39.53 -8.19
C SER A 248 31.13 40.67 -8.70
N PRO A 249 32.34 40.93 -8.17
CA PRO A 249 33.23 41.97 -8.71
C PRO A 249 33.73 41.71 -10.15
N ALA A 250 33.89 40.44 -10.54
CA ALA A 250 34.32 40.08 -11.88
C ALA A 250 33.20 40.33 -12.91
N ASP A 251 31.93 40.07 -12.56
CA ASP A 251 30.77 40.38 -13.41
C ASP A 251 30.69 41.89 -13.73
N TRP A 252 30.88 42.75 -12.73
CA TRP A 252 30.89 44.20 -12.92
C TRP A 252 32.06 44.67 -13.79
N THR A 253 33.21 44.00 -13.67
CA THR A 253 34.38 44.31 -14.49
C THR A 253 34.13 43.94 -15.95
N VAL A 254 33.58 42.76 -16.22
CA VAL A 254 33.22 42.31 -17.58
C VAL A 254 32.17 43.23 -18.19
N LEU A 255 31.14 43.61 -17.44
CA LEU A 255 30.12 44.56 -17.91
C LEU A 255 30.72 45.94 -18.24
N GLY A 256 31.58 46.45 -17.36
CA GLY A 256 32.23 47.74 -17.55
C GLY A 256 33.17 47.76 -18.76
N VAL A 257 33.95 46.70 -18.97
CA VAL A 257 34.79 46.54 -20.17
C VAL A 257 33.92 46.45 -21.43
N GLY A 258 32.84 45.68 -21.41
CA GLY A 258 31.92 45.54 -22.54
C GLY A 258 31.33 46.87 -22.99
N LEU A 259 30.92 47.73 -22.04
CA LEU A 259 30.37 49.06 -22.31
C LEU A 259 31.40 50.05 -22.89
N LEU A 260 32.70 49.86 -22.63
CA LEU A 260 33.76 50.73 -23.16
C LEU A 260 34.24 50.31 -24.55
N THR A 261 33.99 49.07 -24.95
CA THR A 261 34.43 48.51 -26.24
C THR A 261 33.37 48.54 -27.34
N VAL A 262 32.17 49.04 -27.04
CA VAL A 262 31.07 49.33 -27.99
C VAL A 262 31.06 50.81 -28.31
#